data_AF-A0A7J7WP67-F1
#
_entry.id   AF-A0A7J7WP67-F1
#
_cell.length_a   1.000
_cell.length_b   1.000
_cell.length_c   1.000
_cell.angle_alpha   90.00
_cell.angle_beta   90.00
_cell.angle_gamma   90.00
#
_symmetry.space_group_name_H-M   'P 1'
#
loop_
_entity.id
_entity.type
_entity.pdbx_description
1 polymer ?
#
loop_
_entity_poly.entity_id
_entity_poly.type
_entity_poly.pdbx_seq_one_letter_code
_entity_poly.pdbx_strand_id
1 'polypeptide(L)'
;MACEAERQPLGVFECQLCALTAPYSYVGQKPPDIESVILLEESYVMKDPFTSDKDKFLILGSRCSVCSRLDCSLFYSKRFCLPCVQEHIDAFPQEIRQDVEKRKLPSKRPASRPTAQT
;
A
#
# COMPACT_ATOMS: atom_id res chain seq x y z
N MET A 1 -14.09 -28.52 -14.25
CA MET A 1 -14.26 -27.38 -13.32
C MET A 1 -13.02 -27.33 -12.45
N ALA A 2 -12.06 -26.47 -12.77
CA ALA A 2 -10.79 -26.46 -12.06
C ALA A 2 -10.96 -25.69 -10.74
N CYS A 3 -10.63 -26.35 -9.63
CA CYS A 3 -10.32 -25.67 -8.38
C CYS A 3 -9.15 -24.71 -8.65
N GLU A 4 -9.43 -23.43 -8.83
CA GLU A 4 -8.37 -22.42 -8.77
C GLU A 4 -7.87 -22.36 -7.34
N ALA A 5 -6.70 -22.98 -7.17
CA ALA A 5 -5.89 -22.98 -5.98
C ALA A 5 -5.75 -21.57 -5.43
N GLU A 6 -5.63 -21.47 -4.11
CA GLU A 6 -5.13 -20.30 -3.42
C GLU A 6 -3.92 -19.75 -4.20
N ARG A 7 -4.07 -18.59 -4.86
CA ARG A 7 -3.01 -18.05 -5.72
C ARG A 7 -1.78 -17.85 -4.86
N GLN A 8 -0.74 -18.64 -5.13
CA GLN A 8 0.52 -18.54 -4.42
C GLN A 8 1.08 -17.11 -4.58
N PRO A 9 1.78 -16.58 -3.58
CA PRO A 9 2.43 -15.29 -3.69
C PRO A 9 3.30 -15.22 -4.94
N LEU A 10 3.11 -14.20 -5.77
CA LEU A 10 3.97 -13.90 -6.91
C LEU A 10 5.32 -13.34 -6.45
N GLY A 11 5.35 -12.72 -5.27
CA GLY A 11 6.55 -12.20 -4.65
C GLY A 11 6.23 -11.49 -3.34
N VAL A 12 7.23 -10.75 -2.85
CA VAL A 12 7.14 -9.94 -1.63
C VAL A 12 7.23 -8.46 -2.01
N PHE A 13 6.25 -7.69 -1.54
CA PHE A 13 6.28 -6.24 -1.55
C PHE A 13 7.16 -5.78 -0.39
N GLU A 14 8.03 -4.82 -0.61
CA GLU A 14 8.87 -4.21 0.42
C GLU A 14 8.83 -2.68 0.30
N CYS A 15 8.42 -2.02 1.38
CA CYS A 15 8.47 -0.58 1.51
C CYS A 15 9.89 -0.14 1.92
N GLN A 16 10.59 0.64 1.09
CA GLN A 16 11.97 1.04 1.36
C GLN A 16 12.10 2.11 2.47
N LEU A 17 11.00 2.73 2.88
CA LEU A 17 10.96 3.74 3.94
C LEU A 17 10.75 3.14 5.33
N CYS A 18 9.82 2.19 5.47
CA CYS A 18 9.45 1.61 6.77
C CYS A 18 9.77 0.11 6.91
N ALA A 19 10.36 -0.51 5.87
CA ALA A 19 10.67 -1.94 5.80
C ALA A 19 9.44 -2.86 5.99
N LEU A 20 8.22 -2.35 5.81
CA LEU A 20 7.03 -3.19 5.77
C LEU A 20 7.15 -4.15 4.59
N THR A 21 7.00 -5.43 4.88
CA THR A 21 6.97 -6.49 3.89
C THR A 21 5.63 -7.22 3.92
N ALA A 22 5.14 -7.60 2.75
CA ALA A 22 3.93 -8.42 2.63
C ALA A 22 3.96 -9.20 1.31
N PRO A 23 3.45 -10.45 1.28
CA PRO A 23 3.29 -11.18 0.03
C PRO A 23 2.24 -10.51 -0.85
N TYR A 24 2.46 -10.47 -2.17
CA TYR A 24 1.45 -10.04 -3.14
C TYR A 24 1.11 -11.18 -4.11
N SER A 25 -0.14 -11.22 -4.55
CA SER A 25 -0.66 -12.23 -5.49
C SER A 25 -1.00 -11.64 -6.87
N TYR A 26 -0.97 -10.31 -7.02
CA TYR A 26 -1.24 -9.62 -8.27
C TYR A 26 -0.54 -8.26 -8.36
N VAL A 27 -0.19 -7.86 -9.59
CA VAL A 27 0.28 -6.51 -9.91
C VAL A 27 -0.47 -6.02 -11.15
N GLY A 28 -1.12 -4.87 -11.06
CA GLY A 28 -1.89 -4.31 -12.17
C GLY A 28 -2.96 -3.32 -11.75
N GLN A 29 -3.70 -2.81 -12.73
CA GLN A 29 -4.83 -1.90 -12.52
C GLN A 29 -6.17 -2.62 -12.36
N LYS A 30 -6.30 -3.84 -12.85
CA LYS A 30 -7.55 -4.60 -12.79
C LYS A 30 -7.35 -5.84 -11.91
N PRO A 31 -7.54 -5.75 -10.58
CA PRO A 31 -7.48 -6.89 -9.71
C PRO A 31 -8.36 -8.03 -10.26
N PRO A 32 -7.84 -9.26 -10.30
CA PRO A 32 -8.64 -10.39 -10.72
C PRO A 32 -9.79 -10.60 -9.72
N ASP A 33 -10.85 -11.27 -10.16
CA ASP A 33 -12.01 -11.66 -9.36
C ASP A 33 -13.01 -10.53 -9.02
N ILE A 34 -12.71 -9.28 -9.41
CA ILE A 34 -13.64 -8.13 -9.26
C ILE A 34 -13.76 -7.40 -10.59
N GLU A 35 -14.82 -7.70 -11.33
CA GLU A 35 -15.03 -7.16 -12.67
C GLU A 35 -15.46 -5.68 -12.68
N SER A 36 -15.93 -5.17 -11.54
CA SER A 36 -16.52 -3.83 -11.42
C SER A 36 -15.54 -2.74 -10.95
N VAL A 37 -14.29 -3.09 -10.59
CA VAL A 37 -13.32 -2.14 -10.04
C VAL A 37 -12.05 -2.08 -10.90
N ILE A 38 -11.65 -0.86 -11.24
CA ILE A 38 -10.38 -0.57 -11.91
C ILE A 38 -9.63 0.45 -11.06
N LEU A 39 -8.40 0.12 -10.70
CA LEU A 39 -7.50 1.01 -9.97
C LEU A 39 -6.94 2.05 -10.92
N LEU A 40 -6.77 3.28 -10.41
CA LEU A 40 -6.21 4.39 -11.18
C LEU A 40 -4.71 4.23 -11.46
N GLU A 41 -4.05 3.26 -10.82
CA GLU A 41 -2.61 3.03 -10.88
C GLU A 41 -2.27 1.53 -10.79
N GLU A 42 -1.18 1.14 -11.43
CA GLU A 42 -0.64 -0.23 -11.30
C GLU A 42 -0.24 -0.47 -9.84
N SER A 43 -0.94 -1.37 -9.16
CA SER A 43 -0.78 -1.60 -7.73
C SER A 43 -0.40 -3.04 -7.42
N TYR A 44 0.38 -3.20 -6.35
CA TYR A 44 0.67 -4.48 -5.73
C TYR A 44 -0.48 -4.85 -4.81
N VAL A 45 -1.10 -6.01 -5.06
CA VAL A 45 -2.34 -6.44 -4.44
C VAL A 45 -2.17 -7.82 -3.84
N MET A 46 -2.79 -8.04 -2.69
CA MET A 46 -2.96 -9.37 -2.09
C MET A 46 -4.43 -9.64 -1.83
N LYS A 47 -4.81 -10.92 -1.71
CA LYS A 47 -6.10 -11.29 -1.14
C LYS A 47 -6.17 -10.79 0.30
N ASP A 48 -7.32 -10.26 0.70
CA ASP A 48 -7.51 -9.84 2.08
C ASP A 48 -7.41 -11.04 3.04
N PRO A 49 -6.41 -11.09 3.95
CA PRO A 49 -6.20 -12.21 4.85
C PRO A 49 -7.22 -12.25 6.00
N PHE A 50 -8.04 -11.20 6.16
CA PHE A 50 -9.05 -11.10 7.21
C PHE A 50 -10.44 -11.55 6.75
N THR A 51 -10.57 -12.00 5.49
CA THR A 51 -11.83 -12.44 4.94
C THR A 51 -11.65 -13.67 4.03
N SER A 52 -12.62 -14.58 4.09
CA SER A 52 -12.65 -15.74 3.19
C SER A 52 -13.15 -15.37 1.79
N ASP A 53 -13.84 -14.25 1.65
CA ASP A 53 -14.41 -13.73 0.40
C ASP A 53 -13.33 -13.59 -0.68
N LYS A 54 -13.65 -14.07 -1.88
CA LYS A 54 -12.71 -14.10 -3.01
C LYS A 54 -12.65 -12.78 -3.78
N ASP A 55 -13.66 -11.94 -3.62
CA ASP A 55 -13.85 -10.62 -4.21
C ASP A 55 -13.35 -9.48 -3.31
N LYS A 56 -12.54 -9.80 -2.29
CA LYS A 56 -11.91 -8.80 -1.41
C LYS A 56 -10.40 -8.87 -1.50
N PHE A 57 -9.79 -7.70 -1.62
CA PHE A 57 -8.36 -7.54 -1.79
C PHE A 57 -7.85 -6.34 -1.01
N LEU A 58 -6.56 -6.38 -0.68
CA LEU A 58 -5.83 -5.27 -0.08
C LEU A 58 -4.81 -4.73 -1.06
N ILE A 59 -4.76 -3.41 -1.17
CA ILE A 59 -3.73 -2.69 -1.92
C ILE A 59 -2.56 -2.45 -0.96
N LEU A 60 -1.41 -3.05 -1.25
CA LEU A 60 -0.20 -2.88 -0.46
C LEU A 60 0.52 -1.57 -0.79
N GLY A 61 0.54 -1.21 -2.07
CA GLY A 61 1.21 -0.01 -2.56
C GLY A 61 1.37 0.00 -4.08
N SER A 62 2.04 1.02 -4.59
CA SER A 62 2.42 1.19 -6.00
C SER A 62 3.66 2.07 -6.06
N ARG A 63 4.20 2.24 -7.26
CA ARG A 63 5.41 3.03 -7.50
C ARG A 63 5.12 4.53 -7.38
N CYS A 64 6.02 5.25 -6.70
CA CYS A 64 6.01 6.71 -6.71
C CYS A 64 6.10 7.23 -8.15
N SER A 65 5.27 8.21 -8.52
CA SER A 65 5.23 8.76 -9.87
C SER A 65 6.43 9.65 -10.23
N VAL A 66 7.28 9.97 -9.26
CA VAL A 66 8.50 10.78 -9.46
C VAL A 66 9.73 9.88 -9.48
N CYS A 67 9.96 9.10 -8.42
CA CYS A 67 11.19 8.31 -8.25
C CYS A 67 11.00 6.79 -8.48
N SER A 68 9.79 6.31 -8.77
CA SER A 68 9.44 4.90 -9.00
C SER A 68 9.69 3.94 -7.83
N ARG A 69 10.08 4.43 -6.65
CA ARG A 69 10.30 3.61 -5.45
C ARG A 69 8.99 3.16 -4.83
N LEU A 70 9.02 2.00 -4.18
CA LEU A 70 7.93 1.45 -3.37
C LEU A 70 8.14 1.88 -1.93
N ASP A 71 7.37 2.88 -1.48
CA ASP A 71 7.56 3.54 -0.20
C ASP A 71 6.22 3.92 0.44
N CYS A 72 6.24 4.29 1.71
CA CYS A 72 5.11 5.00 2.33
C CYS A 72 4.79 6.22 1.48
N SER A 73 3.51 6.41 1.22
CA SER A 73 3.08 7.25 0.11
C SER A 73 1.66 7.79 0.32
N LEU A 74 1.37 8.82 -0.46
CA LEU A 74 0.12 9.55 -0.52
C LEU A 74 -0.44 9.40 -1.94
N PHE A 75 -1.74 9.18 -2.09
CA PHE A 75 -2.43 9.33 -3.37
C PHE A 75 -3.18 10.67 -3.41
N TYR A 76 -3.02 11.43 -4.49
CA TYR A 76 -3.82 12.63 -4.78
C TYR A 76 -4.39 12.54 -6.21
N SER A 77 -3.62 12.95 -7.22
CA SER A 77 -3.87 12.68 -8.64
C SER A 77 -3.08 11.47 -9.14
N LYS A 78 -1.94 11.23 -8.51
CA LYS A 78 -1.07 10.06 -8.65
C LYS A 78 -0.50 9.72 -7.27
N ARG A 79 0.21 8.60 -7.16
CA ARG A 79 0.93 8.25 -5.93
C ARG A 79 2.32 8.88 -5.87
N PHE A 80 2.63 9.47 -4.71
CA PHE A 80 3.92 10.07 -4.40
C PHE A 80 4.41 9.51 -3.08
N CYS A 81 5.67 9.07 -3.02
CA CYS A 81 6.28 8.67 -1.75
C CYS A 81 6.46 9.89 -0.83
N LEU A 82 6.46 9.67 0.48
CA LEU A 82 6.59 10.75 1.46
C LEU A 82 7.83 11.64 1.23
N PRO A 83 9.01 11.12 0.83
CA PRO A 83 10.14 11.98 0.44
C PRO A 83 9.82 12.93 -0.72
N CYS A 84 9.23 12.43 -1.82
CA CYS A 84 8.86 13.28 -2.96
C CYS A 84 7.73 14.26 -2.62
N VAL A 85 6.83 13.91 -1.70
CA VAL A 85 5.80 14.84 -1.19
C VAL A 85 6.46 15.99 -0.44
N GLN A 86 7.46 15.71 0.41
CA GLN A 86 8.17 16.75 1.15
C GLN A 86 9.01 17.65 0.23
N GLU A 87 9.69 17.06 -0.75
CA GLU A 87 10.51 17.78 -1.71
C GLU A 87 9.70 18.73 -2.61
N HIS A 88 8.47 18.33 -2.96
CA HIS A 88 7.60 19.09 -3.85
C HIS A 88 6.35 19.64 -3.14
N ILE A 89 6.42 19.88 -1.83
CA ILE A 89 5.26 20.19 -0.99
C ILE A 89 4.48 21.43 -1.47
N ASP A 90 5.18 22.40 -2.04
CA ASP A 90 4.60 23.66 -2.55
C ASP A 90 3.76 23.46 -3.82
N ALA A 91 3.95 22.36 -4.54
CA ALA A 91 3.14 22.01 -5.72
C ALA A 91 1.80 21.36 -5.33
N PHE A 92 1.59 21.01 -4.06
CA PHE A 92 0.35 20.40 -3.59
C PHE A 92 -0.67 21.44 -3.11
N PRO A 93 -1.99 21.15 -3.22
CA PRO A 93 -3.04 21.97 -2.64
C PRO A 93 -2.86 22.21 -1.14
N GLN A 94 -3.45 23.28 -0.61
CA GLN A 94 -3.27 23.69 0.78
C GLN A 94 -3.74 22.61 1.77
N GLU A 95 -4.77 21.85 1.40
CA GLU A 95 -5.36 20.76 2.18
C GLU A 95 -4.32 19.65 2.43
N ILE A 96 -3.61 19.23 1.36
CA ILE A 96 -2.58 18.21 1.45
C ILE A 96 -1.39 18.71 2.28
N ARG A 97 -1.00 19.98 2.09
CA ARG A 97 0.07 20.60 2.87
C ARG A 97 -0.24 20.56 4.37
N GLN A 98 -1.45 20.95 4.77
CA GLN A 98 -1.88 20.89 6.17
C GLN A 98 -1.90 19.47 6.72
N ASP A 99 -2.35 18.49 5.93
CA ASP A 99 -2.41 17.09 6.36
C ASP A 99 -1.03 16.46 6.54
N VAL A 100 -0.08 16.81 5.68
CA VAL A 100 1.32 16.39 5.82
C VAL A 100 1.92 16.97 7.10
N GLU A 101 1.69 18.25 7.40
CA GLU A 101 2.20 18.88 8.63
C GLU A 101 1.60 18.24 9.90
N LYS A 102 0.30 17.97 9.93
CA LYS A 102 -0.34 17.28 11.09
C LYS A 102 0.27 15.91 11.35
N ARG A 103 0.65 15.19 10.30
CA ARG A 103 1.22 13.84 10.38
C ARG A 103 2.71 13.81 10.77
N LYS A 104 3.41 14.96 10.78
CA LYS A 104 4.79 15.05 11.30
C LYS A 104 4.89 14.84 12.81
N LEU A 105 3.75 14.85 13.53
CA LEU A 105 3.72 14.44 14.93
C LEU A 105 4.11 12.96 15.05
N PRO A 106 5.04 12.60 15.94
CA PRO A 106 5.50 11.22 16.06
C PRO A 106 4.31 10.32 16.40
N SER A 107 3.91 9.50 15.42
CA SER A 107 3.00 8.39 15.65
C SER A 107 3.70 7.47 16.65
N LYS A 108 3.24 7.50 17.92
CA LYS A 108 3.73 6.61 18.97
C LYS A 108 3.59 5.19 18.43
N ARG A 109 4.73 4.53 18.17
CA ARG A 109 4.73 3.09 17.94
C ARG A 109 4.08 2.44 19.16
N PRO A 110 2.97 1.69 19.06
CA PRO A 110 2.59 0.82 20.15
C PRO A 110 3.72 -0.20 20.28
N ALA A 111 4.46 -0.11 21.38
CA ALA A 111 5.45 -1.11 21.74
C ALA A 111 4.69 -2.44 21.90
N SER A 112 4.97 -3.39 21.02
CA SER A 112 4.55 -4.78 21.19
C SER A 112 5.16 -5.29 22.49
N ARG A 113 4.35 -5.40 23.55
CA ARG A 113 4.72 -6.15 24.75
C ARG A 113 4.90 -7.62 24.35
N PRO A 114 6.06 -8.26 24.61
CA PRO A 114 6.13 -9.70 24.59
C PRO A 114 5.46 -10.22 25.86
N THR A 115 4.27 -10.80 25.73
CA THR A 115 3.68 -11.66 26.76
C THR A 115 4.46 -12.97 26.77
N ALA A 116 5.46 -13.08 27.64
CA ALA A 116 5.98 -14.36 28.07
C ALA A 116 5.03 -14.91 29.16
N GLN A 117 4.30 -15.97 28.84
CA GLN A 117 3.64 -16.84 29.80
C GLN A 117 4.10 -18.26 29.51
N THR A 118 4.95 -18.80 30.38
CA THR A 118 4.85 -20.15 30.96
C THR A 118 5.60 -20.12 32.28
#